data_AF-F3KLB9-F1
#
_entry.id   AF-F3KLB9-F1
#
_cell.length_a   1.000
_cell.length_b   1.000
_cell.length_c   1.000
_cell.angle_alpha   90.00
_cell.angle_beta   90.00
_cell.angle_gamma   90.00
#
_symmetry.space_group_name_H-M   'P 1'
#
loop_
_entity.id
_entity.type
_entity.pdbx_description
1 polymer ?
#
loop_
_entity_poly.entity_id
_entity_poly.type
_entity_poly.pdbx_seq_one_letter_code
_entity_poly.pdbx_strand_id
1 'polypeptide(L)'
;MDILLDSLRKSVEHLQIIDEVLSTQTFPERAEYDRIKQEIQNLNISDPDVVFTNLLYVGGKKAGKKGYQRQMILNDILEYVFFGREYYFMDGSVERKKIFLKILLYVINLLLIIDSLTVNVSLRNAVLNALESKLGTSFFKEDEMKTLHAALKSYDGPIGFPTRDDSLPDEINVLLNSLSGERDNRNRLNDYYDSLLPKTGGGLWNELIVYFYLLRRTSVYIIPLLLTQRIFSKDDMLKPPDYLVIDKQQKLFGIEVGGGKETQSGNFASKTGATMVTTQNTNVPPRCPICGKWLLFCPKVIDDCTQIEVNPLLRIKKEVRCVEECNLFSKDDIIAGKCPYTQYHGKVSDNTKNSSQQTIKFDSEYHYHYSCILAIQDLTAINKIKQQKVANRQTGITVLKTDYPYVSGIDVLEKLDRHEISCYGKYPNLDPENCKKCDYLADCQKLTKTTDMLNSVPLSDEQKNKLKEIW
;
A
#
# COMPACT_ATOMS: atom_id res chain seq x y z
N MET A 1 4.57 -0.68 -15.53
CA MET A 1 5.69 0.18 -15.07
C MET A 1 6.32 0.93 -16.24
N ASP A 2 6.66 0.23 -17.32
CA ASP A 2 7.40 0.78 -18.48
C ASP A 2 6.86 2.10 -19.04
N ILE A 3 5.54 2.24 -19.20
CA ILE A 3 4.91 3.47 -19.71
C ILE A 3 5.17 4.67 -18.79
N LEU A 4 5.16 4.46 -17.47
CA LEU A 4 5.44 5.51 -16.48
C LEU A 4 6.92 5.92 -16.55
N LEU A 5 7.82 4.93 -16.59
CA LEU A 5 9.26 5.16 -16.67
C LEU A 5 9.67 5.84 -17.98
N ASP A 6 9.07 5.47 -19.11
CA ASP A 6 9.32 6.11 -20.40
C ASP A 6 8.92 7.59 -20.38
N SER A 7 7.78 7.91 -19.75
CA SER A 7 7.31 9.30 -19.61
C SER A 7 8.20 10.14 -18.69
N LEU A 8 8.67 9.57 -17.59
CA LEU A 8 9.65 10.22 -16.70
C LEU A 8 10.99 10.43 -17.43
N ARG A 9 11.46 9.42 -18.18
CA ARG A 9 12.70 9.51 -18.96
C ARG A 9 12.61 10.63 -19.99
N LYS A 10 11.54 10.69 -20.77
CA LYS A 10 11.28 11.78 -21.73
C LYS A 10 11.27 13.16 -21.08
N SER A 11 10.76 13.27 -19.84
CA SER A 11 10.77 14.54 -19.10
C SER A 11 12.19 14.99 -18.77
N VAL A 12 13.06 14.05 -18.37
CA VAL A 12 14.49 14.30 -18.14
C VAL A 12 15.21 14.64 -19.44
N GLU A 13 14.98 13.86 -20.51
CA GLU A 13 15.55 14.09 -21.84
C GLU A 13 15.18 15.48 -22.38
N HIS A 14 13.94 15.93 -22.19
CA HIS A 14 13.51 17.26 -22.60
C HIS A 14 14.27 18.37 -21.85
N LEU A 15 14.46 18.23 -20.53
CA LEU A 15 15.28 19.18 -19.76
C LEU A 15 16.74 19.18 -20.20
N GLN A 16 17.29 18.02 -20.56
CA GLN A 16 18.65 17.89 -21.10
C GLN A 16 18.79 18.61 -22.44
N ILE A 17 17.84 18.44 -23.36
CA ILE A 17 17.84 19.15 -24.64
C ILE A 17 17.82 20.66 -24.43
N ILE A 18 17.02 21.15 -23.47
CA ILE A 18 16.99 22.59 -23.12
C ILE A 18 18.38 23.03 -22.61
N ASP A 19 18.98 22.30 -21.67
CA ASP A 19 20.31 22.59 -21.14
C ASP A 19 21.38 22.61 -22.24
N GLU A 20 21.35 21.63 -23.15
CA GLU A 20 22.26 21.52 -24.28
C GLU A 20 22.14 22.72 -25.22
N VAL A 21 20.92 23.07 -25.63
CA VAL A 21 20.65 24.21 -26.52
C VAL A 21 21.13 25.52 -25.91
N LEU A 22 20.84 25.75 -24.63
CA LEU A 22 21.27 26.96 -23.91
C LEU A 22 22.77 27.00 -23.63
N SER A 23 23.44 25.85 -23.64
CA SER A 23 24.90 25.76 -23.50
C SER A 23 25.65 25.96 -24.84
N THR A 24 24.95 26.04 -25.98
CA THR A 24 25.59 26.19 -27.30
C THR A 24 26.21 27.57 -27.53
N GLN A 25 27.27 27.62 -28.35
CA GLN A 25 27.94 28.88 -28.72
C GLN A 25 27.02 29.87 -29.45
N THR A 26 25.93 29.39 -30.05
CA THR A 26 24.95 30.19 -30.77
C THR A 26 23.96 30.89 -29.85
N PHE A 27 23.86 30.51 -28.57
CA PHE A 27 22.98 31.17 -27.61
C PHE A 27 23.60 32.49 -27.12
N PRO A 28 22.93 33.65 -27.34
CA PRO A 28 23.53 34.97 -27.03
C PRO A 28 23.92 35.17 -25.56
N GLU A 29 23.19 34.55 -24.63
CA GLU A 29 23.43 34.70 -23.17
C GLU A 29 24.19 33.52 -22.56
N ARG A 30 24.86 32.70 -23.40
CA ARG A 30 25.60 31.51 -22.95
C ARG A 30 26.56 31.81 -21.80
N ALA A 31 27.30 32.92 -21.87
CA ALA A 31 28.28 33.27 -20.84
C ALA A 31 27.65 33.42 -19.45
N GLU A 32 26.44 34.01 -19.39
CA GLU A 32 25.71 34.17 -18.14
C GLU A 32 25.07 32.84 -17.69
N TYR A 33 24.54 32.06 -18.64
CA TYR A 33 24.02 30.72 -18.36
C TYR A 33 25.08 29.80 -17.75
N ASP A 34 26.28 29.75 -18.35
CA ASP A 34 27.41 28.96 -17.88
C ASP A 34 27.88 29.47 -16.49
N ARG A 35 27.90 30.80 -16.26
CA ARG A 35 28.22 31.39 -14.95
C ARG A 35 27.24 30.92 -13.86
N ILE A 36 25.93 30.93 -14.15
CA ILE A 36 24.90 30.49 -13.21
C ILE A 36 25.01 28.98 -12.95
N LYS A 37 25.27 28.16 -13.97
CA LYS A 37 25.52 26.71 -13.79
C LYS A 37 26.69 26.46 -12.86
N GLN A 38 27.79 27.19 -13.04
CA GLN A 38 28.96 27.07 -12.17
C GLN A 38 28.64 27.49 -10.73
N GLU A 39 27.87 28.56 -10.54
CA GLU A 39 27.45 28.98 -9.21
C GLU A 39 26.57 27.92 -8.51
N ILE A 40 25.61 27.33 -9.22
CA ILE A 40 24.79 26.23 -8.70
C ILE A 40 25.67 25.03 -8.32
N GLN A 41 26.67 24.68 -9.13
CA GLN A 41 27.62 23.61 -8.81
C GLN A 41 28.42 23.91 -7.55
N ASN A 42 28.90 25.15 -7.38
CA ASN A 42 29.64 25.59 -6.20
C ASN A 42 28.75 25.50 -4.94
N LEU A 43 27.50 25.96 -5.03
CA LEU A 43 26.52 25.87 -3.94
C LEU A 43 26.14 24.43 -3.60
N ASN A 44 26.07 23.54 -4.59
CA ASN A 44 25.76 22.12 -4.37
C ASN A 44 26.79 21.43 -3.47
N ILE A 45 28.06 21.85 -3.53
CA ILE A 45 29.18 21.27 -2.79
C ILE A 45 29.65 22.14 -1.61
N SER A 46 29.01 23.30 -1.37
CA SER A 46 29.48 24.24 -0.35
C SER A 46 29.19 23.78 1.08
N ASP A 47 28.18 22.91 1.27
CA ASP A 47 27.90 22.30 2.57
C ASP A 47 28.80 21.05 2.75
N PRO A 48 29.69 21.05 3.76
CA PRO A 48 30.63 19.96 3.98
C PRO A 48 29.96 18.66 4.47
N ASP A 49 28.73 18.75 4.97
CA ASP A 49 27.99 17.63 5.54
C ASP A 49 26.94 17.07 4.55
N VAL A 50 26.34 17.90 3.68
CA VAL A 50 25.29 17.47 2.74
C VAL A 50 25.42 18.08 1.35
N VAL A 51 25.67 17.23 0.34
CA VAL A 51 25.54 17.65 -1.07
C VAL A 51 24.06 17.73 -1.44
N PHE A 52 23.60 18.89 -1.93
CA PHE A 52 22.18 19.13 -2.24
C PHE A 52 21.61 18.06 -3.19
N THR A 53 22.35 17.65 -4.21
CA THR A 53 21.91 16.59 -5.16
C THR A 53 21.69 15.24 -4.50
N ASN A 54 22.30 14.94 -3.35
CA ASN A 54 22.03 13.69 -2.62
C ASN A 54 20.59 13.68 -2.03
N LEU A 55 19.94 14.85 -1.93
CA LEU A 55 18.52 14.94 -1.57
C LEU A 55 17.59 14.60 -2.74
N LEU A 56 18.09 14.66 -3.98
CA LEU A 56 17.36 14.27 -5.20
C LEU A 56 17.51 12.78 -5.49
N TYR A 57 18.72 12.24 -5.38
CA TYR A 57 18.98 10.80 -5.47
C TYR A 57 20.31 10.42 -4.82
N VAL A 58 20.27 9.37 -4.00
CA VAL A 58 21.45 8.67 -3.49
C VAL A 58 21.07 7.21 -3.25
N GLY A 59 21.97 6.28 -3.61
CA GLY A 59 21.80 4.88 -3.24
C GLY A 59 22.05 4.71 -1.74
N GLY A 60 21.13 4.04 -1.04
CA GLY A 60 21.29 3.71 0.37
C GLY A 60 20.84 4.79 1.36
N LYS A 61 20.71 4.40 2.63
CA LYS A 61 20.32 5.27 3.75
C LYS A 61 21.48 5.42 4.74
N LYS A 62 21.71 6.65 5.22
CA LYS A 62 22.56 6.93 6.39
C LYS A 62 21.76 7.63 7.47
N ALA A 63 21.80 7.10 8.69
CA ALA A 63 21.16 7.69 9.84
C ALA A 63 22.05 8.75 10.52
N GLY A 64 21.43 9.63 11.31
CA GLY A 64 22.14 10.65 12.11
C GLY A 64 22.07 12.07 11.52
N LYS A 65 22.64 13.05 12.25
CA LYS A 65 22.59 14.48 11.89
C LYS A 65 23.26 14.81 10.55
N LYS A 66 24.24 13.98 10.14
CA LYS A 66 25.00 14.10 8.89
C LYS A 66 24.64 13.04 7.84
N GLY A 67 23.57 12.28 8.08
CA GLY A 67 23.12 11.23 7.18
C GLY A 67 22.17 11.77 6.12
N TYR A 68 22.14 11.16 4.94
CA TYR A 68 21.17 11.53 3.91
C TYR A 68 19.74 11.08 4.24
N GLN A 69 19.51 10.40 5.38
CA GLN A 69 18.25 9.99 6.05
C GLN A 69 17.10 9.41 5.18
N ARG A 70 17.23 9.35 3.86
CA ARG A 70 16.12 9.15 2.94
C ARG A 70 16.13 7.73 2.40
N GLN A 71 15.28 6.92 3.01
CA GLN A 71 14.84 5.62 2.54
C GLN A 71 13.86 5.72 1.34
N MET A 72 13.48 6.93 0.92
CA MET A 72 12.21 7.19 0.23
C MET A 72 12.34 7.87 -1.14
N ILE A 73 13.54 7.99 -1.70
CA ILE A 73 13.70 8.74 -2.96
C ILE A 73 12.92 8.09 -4.11
N LEU A 74 12.95 6.76 -4.21
CA LEU A 74 12.15 6.03 -5.19
C LEU A 74 10.65 6.13 -4.89
N ASN A 75 10.31 6.26 -3.60
CA ASN A 75 8.92 6.47 -3.18
C ASN A 75 8.42 7.85 -3.65
N ASP A 76 9.18 8.91 -3.39
CA ASP A 76 8.83 10.29 -3.74
C ASP A 76 8.53 10.46 -5.24
N ILE A 77 9.25 9.74 -6.11
CA ILE A 77 9.01 9.73 -7.55
C ILE A 77 7.65 9.10 -7.88
N LEU A 78 7.30 7.98 -7.24
CA LEU A 78 6.02 7.32 -7.46
C LEU A 78 4.87 8.15 -6.88
N GLU A 79 5.04 8.71 -5.68
CA GLU A 79 4.09 9.64 -5.07
C GLU A 79 3.88 10.87 -5.96
N TYR A 80 4.94 11.45 -6.52
CA TYR A 80 4.81 12.57 -7.46
C TYR A 80 3.93 12.21 -8.66
N VAL A 81 4.08 11.00 -9.20
CA VAL A 81 3.23 10.50 -10.30
C VAL A 81 1.77 10.42 -9.84
N PHE A 82 1.47 9.66 -8.77
CA PHE A 82 0.09 9.39 -8.36
C PHE A 82 -0.61 10.57 -7.66
N PHE A 83 0.09 11.25 -6.75
CA PHE A 83 -0.46 12.33 -5.92
C PHE A 83 -0.32 13.69 -6.59
N GLY A 84 0.76 13.91 -7.35
CA GLY A 84 1.04 15.21 -7.96
C GLY A 84 0.43 15.40 -9.35
N ARG A 85 0.43 14.36 -10.20
CA ARG A 85 0.07 14.49 -11.63
C ARG A 85 -1.17 13.74 -12.04
N GLU A 86 -1.35 12.49 -11.60
CA GLU A 86 -2.47 11.68 -12.06
C GLU A 86 -3.84 12.14 -11.53
N TYR A 87 -3.89 12.97 -10.48
CA TYR A 87 -5.11 13.65 -10.04
C TYR A 87 -5.77 14.46 -11.18
N TYR A 88 -4.99 15.10 -12.05
CA TYR A 88 -5.53 15.84 -13.22
C TYR A 88 -6.20 14.91 -14.25
N PHE A 89 -5.76 13.65 -14.34
CA PHE A 89 -6.40 12.68 -15.21
C PHE A 89 -7.78 12.28 -14.66
N MET A 90 -7.89 12.13 -13.34
CA MET A 90 -9.13 11.76 -12.65
C MET A 90 -10.24 12.80 -12.80
N ASP A 91 -9.92 14.10 -12.79
CA ASP A 91 -10.89 15.21 -12.87
C ASP A 91 -11.71 15.23 -14.18
N GLY A 92 -11.28 14.51 -15.22
CA GLY A 92 -11.90 14.60 -16.54
C GLY A 92 -13.23 13.84 -16.74
N SER A 93 -13.45 12.70 -16.09
CA SER A 93 -14.72 11.92 -16.19
C SER A 93 -14.78 10.72 -15.23
N VAL A 94 -15.98 10.17 -15.03
CA VAL A 94 -16.19 8.90 -14.28
C VAL A 94 -15.34 7.76 -14.85
N GLU A 95 -15.25 7.62 -16.18
CA GLU A 95 -14.46 6.55 -16.78
C GLU A 95 -12.95 6.75 -16.59
N ARG A 96 -12.46 8.00 -16.64
CA ARG A 96 -11.06 8.28 -16.30
C ARG A 96 -10.77 7.97 -14.83
N LYS A 97 -11.69 8.29 -13.91
CA LYS A 97 -11.57 7.90 -12.49
C LYS A 97 -11.48 6.38 -12.34
N LYS A 98 -12.31 5.61 -13.06
CA LYS A 98 -12.23 4.14 -13.04
C LYS A 98 -10.88 3.64 -13.55
N ILE A 99 -10.40 4.15 -14.68
CA ILE A 99 -9.10 3.78 -15.25
C ILE A 99 -7.97 4.07 -14.25
N PHE A 100 -7.98 5.27 -13.63
CA PHE A 100 -7.01 5.65 -12.61
C PHE A 100 -7.01 4.69 -11.42
N LEU A 101 -8.18 4.37 -10.86
CA LEU A 101 -8.29 3.42 -9.73
C LEU A 101 -7.76 2.02 -10.10
N LYS A 102 -7.96 1.57 -11.34
CA LYS A 102 -7.36 0.31 -11.83
C LYS A 102 -5.84 0.39 -11.90
N ILE A 103 -5.31 1.45 -12.50
CA ILE A 103 -3.86 1.68 -12.61
C ILE A 103 -3.23 1.68 -11.21
N LEU A 104 -3.83 2.39 -10.26
CA LEU A 104 -3.38 2.48 -8.87
C LEU A 104 -3.29 1.07 -8.23
N LEU A 105 -4.34 0.25 -8.32
CA LEU A 105 -4.33 -1.11 -7.75
C LEU A 105 -3.34 -2.04 -8.46
N TYR A 106 -3.17 -1.93 -9.78
CA TYR A 106 -2.15 -2.70 -10.50
C TYR A 106 -0.73 -2.28 -10.12
N VAL A 107 -0.49 -0.99 -9.87
CA VAL A 107 0.80 -0.50 -9.39
C VAL A 107 1.07 -0.97 -7.98
N ILE A 108 0.06 -0.97 -7.10
CA ILE A 108 0.17 -1.60 -5.77
C ILE A 108 0.57 -3.07 -5.92
N ASN A 109 -0.06 -3.84 -6.81
CA ASN A 109 0.36 -5.22 -7.09
C ASN A 109 1.83 -5.32 -7.54
N LEU A 110 2.30 -4.40 -8.39
CA LEU A 110 3.71 -4.38 -8.81
C LEU A 110 4.66 -4.10 -7.63
N LEU A 111 4.31 -3.17 -6.73
CA LEU A 111 5.10 -2.88 -5.54
C LEU A 111 5.15 -4.08 -4.58
N LEU A 112 4.03 -4.78 -4.40
CA LEU A 112 3.96 -6.02 -3.62
C LEU A 112 4.80 -7.15 -4.24
N ILE A 113 4.88 -7.23 -5.57
CA ILE A 113 5.77 -8.16 -6.27
C ILE A 113 7.24 -7.76 -6.07
N ILE A 114 7.58 -6.48 -6.15
CA ILE A 114 8.94 -5.99 -5.86
C ILE A 114 9.34 -6.35 -4.44
N ASP A 115 8.44 -6.23 -3.46
CA ASP A 115 8.70 -6.64 -2.08
C ASP A 115 8.97 -8.15 -1.94
N SER A 116 8.67 -8.99 -2.95
CA SER A 116 9.05 -10.42 -2.93
C SER A 116 10.56 -10.68 -2.94
N LEU A 117 11.39 -9.66 -3.19
CA LEU A 117 12.84 -9.70 -2.95
C LEU A 117 13.19 -10.02 -1.49
N THR A 118 12.24 -9.80 -0.56
CA THR A 118 12.36 -10.16 0.85
C THR A 118 12.61 -11.65 1.03
N VAL A 119 12.01 -12.50 0.19
CA VAL A 119 12.04 -13.97 0.29
C VAL A 119 12.69 -14.66 -0.90
N ASN A 120 12.81 -13.99 -2.05
CA ASN A 120 13.42 -14.57 -3.25
C ASN A 120 14.89 -14.14 -3.38
N VAL A 121 15.78 -14.94 -2.80
CA VAL A 121 17.23 -14.69 -2.77
C VAL A 121 17.83 -14.56 -4.17
N SER A 122 17.44 -15.45 -5.10
CA SER A 122 17.98 -15.43 -6.47
C SER A 122 17.62 -14.11 -7.17
N LEU A 123 16.36 -13.69 -7.05
CA LEU A 123 15.91 -12.42 -7.63
C LEU A 123 16.55 -11.22 -6.90
N ARG A 124 16.65 -11.26 -5.56
CA ARG A 124 17.36 -10.25 -4.76
C ARG A 124 18.78 -10.07 -5.26
N ASN A 125 19.53 -11.15 -5.40
CA ASN A 125 20.92 -11.11 -5.87
C ASN A 125 21.02 -10.62 -7.32
N ALA A 126 20.09 -11.00 -8.19
CA ALA A 126 20.02 -10.45 -9.55
C ALA A 126 19.83 -8.93 -9.55
N VAL A 127 18.94 -8.40 -8.70
CA VAL A 127 18.72 -6.95 -8.56
C VAL A 127 19.95 -6.27 -7.98
N LEU A 128 20.55 -6.80 -6.91
CA LEU A 128 21.74 -6.23 -6.28
C LEU A 128 22.92 -6.17 -7.27
N ASN A 129 23.18 -7.25 -8.01
CA ASN A 129 24.19 -7.29 -9.07
C ASN A 129 23.90 -6.27 -10.18
N ALA A 130 22.63 -6.11 -10.58
CA ALA A 130 22.25 -5.15 -11.60
C ALA A 130 22.45 -3.70 -11.13
N LEU A 131 22.12 -3.39 -9.87
CA LEU A 131 22.36 -2.07 -9.29
C LEU A 131 23.85 -1.76 -9.23
N GLU A 132 24.66 -2.68 -8.70
CA GLU A 132 26.11 -2.55 -8.62
C GLU A 132 26.74 -2.36 -10.01
N SER A 133 26.39 -3.20 -10.99
CA SER A 133 27.01 -3.17 -12.32
C SER A 133 26.57 -1.98 -13.18
N LYS A 134 25.30 -1.54 -13.09
CA LYS A 134 24.75 -0.49 -13.96
C LYS A 134 24.93 0.92 -13.40
N LEU A 135 24.89 1.08 -12.08
CA LEU A 135 25.02 2.38 -11.42
C LEU A 135 26.43 2.61 -10.85
N GLY A 136 27.21 1.54 -10.62
CA GLY A 136 28.63 1.63 -10.26
C GLY A 136 28.89 2.42 -8.99
N THR A 137 29.94 3.24 -9.00
CA THR A 137 30.35 4.06 -7.83
C THR A 137 29.32 5.10 -7.42
N SER A 138 28.42 5.52 -8.32
CA SER A 138 27.36 6.47 -8.00
C SER A 138 26.28 5.88 -7.07
N PHE A 139 26.17 4.54 -7.03
CA PHE A 139 25.25 3.82 -6.17
C PHE A 139 25.78 3.67 -4.73
N PHE A 140 27.10 3.53 -4.57
CA PHE A 140 27.74 3.40 -3.26
C PHE A 140 28.38 4.71 -2.83
N LYS A 141 27.63 5.52 -2.09
CA LYS A 141 28.16 6.80 -1.59
C LYS A 141 29.25 6.61 -0.53
N GLU A 142 29.15 5.55 0.26
CA GLU A 142 30.04 5.27 1.39
C GLU A 142 30.50 3.81 1.39
N ASP A 143 31.68 3.54 1.97
CA ASP A 143 32.22 2.19 2.03
C ASP A 143 31.39 1.25 2.92
N GLU A 144 30.72 1.78 3.95
CA GLU A 144 29.76 1.03 4.76
C GLU A 144 28.65 0.40 3.89
N MET A 145 28.17 1.12 2.87
CA MET A 145 27.12 0.61 1.97
C MET A 145 27.62 -0.56 1.13
N LYS A 146 28.90 -0.59 0.77
CA LYS A 146 29.50 -1.72 0.05
C LYS A 146 29.54 -2.96 0.93
N THR A 147 29.89 -2.80 2.21
CA THR A 147 29.88 -3.89 3.19
C THR A 147 28.47 -4.43 3.40
N LEU A 148 27.48 -3.54 3.60
CA LEU A 148 26.07 -3.94 3.73
C LEU A 148 25.53 -4.61 2.47
N HIS A 149 25.94 -4.14 1.29
CA HIS A 149 25.58 -4.76 0.01
C HIS A 149 26.16 -6.17 -0.13
N ALA A 150 27.44 -6.35 0.18
CA ALA A 150 28.09 -7.65 0.18
C ALA A 150 27.43 -8.60 1.19
N ALA A 151 27.13 -8.12 2.40
CA ALA A 151 26.41 -8.88 3.41
C ALA A 151 25.04 -9.35 2.92
N LEU A 152 24.27 -8.45 2.30
CA LEU A 152 22.93 -8.76 1.80
C LEU A 152 22.95 -9.76 0.62
N LYS A 153 23.99 -9.71 -0.23
CA LYS A 153 24.20 -10.67 -1.32
C LYS A 153 24.52 -12.07 -0.81
N SER A 154 25.31 -12.15 0.27
CA SER A 154 25.74 -13.41 0.88
C SER A 154 24.69 -14.02 1.81
N TYR A 155 23.78 -13.20 2.35
CA TYR A 155 22.68 -13.68 3.18
C TYR A 155 21.62 -14.37 2.32
N ASP A 156 21.23 -15.60 2.68
CA ASP A 156 20.29 -16.46 1.94
C ASP A 156 18.91 -16.57 2.62
N GLY A 157 18.74 -15.99 3.80
CA GLY A 157 17.47 -16.01 4.49
C GLY A 157 16.51 -14.88 4.05
N PRO A 158 15.29 -14.86 4.62
CA PRO A 158 14.36 -13.77 4.43
C PRO A 158 14.81 -12.51 5.16
N ILE A 159 14.46 -11.34 4.62
CA ILE A 159 14.83 -10.01 5.12
C ILE A 159 13.62 -9.06 5.00
N GLY A 160 13.56 -7.97 5.78
CA GLY A 160 12.55 -6.92 5.60
C GLY A 160 11.14 -7.25 6.13
N PHE A 161 10.96 -8.32 6.90
CA PHE A 161 9.73 -8.60 7.65
C PHE A 161 10.02 -9.51 8.86
N PRO A 162 9.15 -9.52 9.90
CA PRO A 162 9.32 -10.39 11.06
C PRO A 162 9.33 -11.87 10.65
N THR A 163 10.41 -12.56 10.96
CA THR A 163 10.62 -13.99 10.65
C THR A 163 10.53 -14.84 11.92
N ARG A 164 10.42 -16.17 11.75
CA ARG A 164 10.49 -17.09 12.89
C ARG A 164 11.90 -17.16 13.48
N ASP A 165 12.91 -17.11 12.63
CA ASP A 165 14.32 -17.02 12.99
C ASP A 165 14.86 -15.66 12.51
N ASP A 166 15.21 -14.82 13.47
CA ASP A 166 15.76 -13.48 13.21
C ASP A 166 17.29 -13.44 13.36
N SER A 167 17.94 -14.59 13.59
CA SER A 167 19.39 -14.67 13.70
C SER A 167 20.08 -14.54 12.35
N LEU A 168 21.25 -13.89 12.34
CA LEU A 168 22.13 -13.85 11.18
C LEU A 168 23.19 -14.95 11.29
N PRO A 169 23.58 -15.60 10.18
CA PRO A 169 24.72 -16.50 10.17
C PRO A 169 26.02 -15.81 10.64
N ASP A 170 26.92 -16.56 11.26
CA ASP A 170 28.17 -16.03 11.81
C ASP A 170 29.02 -15.28 10.77
N GLU A 171 29.08 -15.79 9.54
CA GLU A 171 29.80 -15.16 8.43
C GLU A 171 29.30 -13.74 8.13
N ILE A 172 27.97 -13.55 8.21
CA ILE A 172 27.33 -12.24 8.02
C ILE A 172 27.61 -11.35 9.22
N ASN A 173 27.55 -11.89 10.44
CA ASN A 173 27.89 -11.13 11.64
C ASN A 173 29.34 -10.66 11.64
N VAL A 174 30.29 -11.51 11.25
CA VAL A 174 31.72 -11.15 11.14
C VAL A 174 31.91 -10.01 10.16
N LEU A 175 31.26 -10.05 9.00
CA LEU A 175 31.33 -8.99 8.01
C LEU A 175 30.79 -7.66 8.56
N LEU A 176 29.67 -7.70 9.28
CA LEU A 176 28.98 -6.51 9.79
C LEU A 176 29.57 -5.95 11.08
N ASN A 177 30.28 -6.77 11.87
CA ASN A 177 30.96 -6.33 13.09
C ASN A 177 32.13 -5.36 12.80
N SER A 178 32.59 -5.29 11.55
CA SER A 178 33.54 -4.27 11.10
C SER A 178 32.94 -2.85 11.04
N LEU A 179 31.61 -2.73 11.06
CA LEU A 179 30.90 -1.45 10.99
C LEU A 179 30.72 -0.84 12.38
N SER A 180 31.09 0.43 12.52
CA SER A 180 30.99 1.16 13.79
C SER A 180 29.54 1.45 14.20
N GLY A 181 29.27 1.50 15.51
CA GLY A 181 27.98 1.87 16.10
C GLY A 181 27.29 0.75 16.88
N GLU A 182 26.31 1.11 17.71
CA GLU A 182 25.62 0.22 18.67
C GLU A 182 24.39 -0.50 18.09
N ARG A 183 24.10 -0.35 16.78
CA ARG A 183 22.92 -1.00 16.19
C ARG A 183 23.17 -2.47 15.94
N ASP A 184 22.16 -3.26 16.26
CA ASP A 184 22.07 -4.67 15.90
C ASP A 184 22.26 -4.91 14.38
N ASN A 185 23.01 -5.96 14.04
CA ASN A 185 23.42 -6.27 12.67
C ASN A 185 22.22 -6.62 11.77
N ARG A 186 21.21 -7.32 12.31
CA ARG A 186 19.99 -7.66 11.58
C ARG A 186 19.23 -6.39 11.20
N ASN A 187 19.10 -5.45 12.13
CA ASN A 187 18.47 -4.17 11.87
C ASN A 187 19.24 -3.33 10.84
N ARG A 188 20.58 -3.32 10.88
CA ARG A 188 21.40 -2.65 9.84
C ARG A 188 21.14 -3.23 8.46
N LEU A 189 21.08 -4.55 8.35
CA LEU A 189 20.84 -5.23 7.07
C LEU A 189 19.42 -4.97 6.54
N ASN A 190 18.42 -4.97 7.43
CA ASN A 190 17.04 -4.57 7.11
C ASN A 190 16.97 -3.11 6.64
N ASP A 191 17.58 -2.18 7.38
CA ASP A 191 17.64 -0.75 7.02
C ASP A 191 18.27 -0.55 5.64
N TYR A 192 19.34 -1.28 5.34
CA TYR A 192 19.98 -1.24 4.03
C TYR A 192 19.07 -1.80 2.95
N TYR A 193 18.51 -3.00 3.14
CA TYR A 193 17.56 -3.61 2.21
C TYR A 193 16.39 -2.67 1.90
N ASP A 194 15.77 -2.10 2.93
CA ASP A 194 14.63 -1.20 2.78
C ASP A 194 14.99 0.08 2.01
N SER A 195 16.23 0.53 2.08
CA SER A 195 16.69 1.73 1.35
C SER A 195 16.84 1.53 -0.16
N LEU A 196 16.87 0.27 -0.63
CA LEU A 196 17.02 -0.06 -2.04
C LEU A 196 15.68 -0.08 -2.79
N LEU A 197 14.57 -0.08 -2.05
CA LEU A 197 13.24 -0.34 -2.58
C LEU A 197 12.34 0.88 -2.38
N PRO A 198 11.28 1.03 -3.18
CA PRO A 198 10.20 1.97 -2.88
C PRO A 198 9.41 1.47 -1.66
N LYS A 199 10.03 1.60 -0.48
CA LYS A 199 9.60 1.26 0.89
C LYS A 199 8.96 -0.14 1.07
N THR A 200 9.74 -1.10 1.59
CA THR A 200 9.28 -2.42 2.04
C THR A 200 8.71 -2.41 3.46
N GLY A 201 7.87 -3.39 3.82
CA GLY A 201 7.35 -3.54 5.19
C GLY A 201 6.19 -2.61 5.60
N GLY A 202 5.18 -2.43 4.74
CA GLY A 202 4.01 -1.58 5.04
C GLY A 202 4.14 -0.12 4.58
N GLY A 203 5.00 0.12 3.59
CA GLY A 203 5.37 1.43 3.05
C GLY A 203 4.43 2.05 2.02
N LEU A 204 4.98 2.56 0.90
CA LEU A 204 4.23 3.29 -0.14
C LEU A 204 2.94 2.57 -0.55
N TRP A 205 3.00 1.26 -0.78
CA TRP A 205 1.83 0.52 -1.22
C TRP A 205 0.69 0.55 -0.18
N ASN A 206 1.01 0.63 1.12
CA ASN A 206 0.04 0.75 2.21
C ASN A 206 -0.56 2.17 2.21
N GLU A 207 0.27 3.19 2.03
CA GLU A 207 -0.17 4.57 1.82
C GLU A 207 -1.10 4.67 0.59
N LEU A 208 -0.74 4.08 -0.56
CA LEU A 208 -1.57 4.03 -1.76
C LEU A 208 -2.88 3.29 -1.55
N ILE A 209 -2.92 2.25 -0.69
CA ILE A 209 -4.18 1.57 -0.32
C ILE A 209 -5.07 2.49 0.50
N VAL A 210 -4.51 3.26 1.44
CA VAL A 210 -5.26 4.30 2.18
C VAL A 210 -5.79 5.36 1.24
N TYR A 211 -4.97 5.85 0.31
CA TYR A 211 -5.39 6.81 -0.70
C TYR A 211 -6.53 6.26 -1.58
N PHE A 212 -6.35 5.04 -2.09
CA PHE A 212 -7.38 4.32 -2.85
C PHE A 212 -8.67 4.19 -2.05
N TYR A 213 -8.56 3.84 -0.76
CA TYR A 213 -9.71 3.68 0.12
C TYR A 213 -10.48 4.97 0.30
N LEU A 214 -9.79 6.08 0.59
CA LEU A 214 -10.40 7.40 0.73
C LEU A 214 -11.11 7.82 -0.57
N LEU A 215 -10.45 7.68 -1.72
CA LEU A 215 -11.05 8.00 -3.03
C LEU A 215 -12.32 7.20 -3.34
N ARG A 216 -12.40 5.98 -2.79
CA ARG A 216 -13.45 5.02 -3.06
C ARG A 216 -14.62 5.12 -2.08
N ARG A 217 -14.35 5.35 -0.80
CA ARG A 217 -15.33 5.11 0.28
C ARG A 217 -15.75 6.35 1.04
N THR A 218 -15.05 7.46 0.91
CA THR A 218 -15.35 8.67 1.67
C THR A 218 -15.73 9.81 0.74
N SER A 219 -16.65 10.65 1.20
CA SER A 219 -17.04 11.87 0.51
C SER A 219 -16.26 13.05 1.11
N VAL A 220 -14.95 13.02 0.94
CA VAL A 220 -14.03 13.99 1.55
C VAL A 220 -13.12 14.58 0.49
N TYR A 221 -12.58 15.76 0.76
CA TYR A 221 -11.49 16.31 -0.03
C TYR A 221 -10.17 15.77 0.52
N ILE A 222 -9.39 15.12 -0.34
CA ILE A 222 -8.12 14.50 0.02
C ILE A 222 -7.01 15.38 -0.51
N ILE A 223 -6.10 15.77 0.38
CA ILE A 223 -4.86 16.45 0.05
C ILE A 223 -3.75 15.45 0.36
N PRO A 224 -3.31 14.66 -0.64
CA PRO A 224 -2.17 13.78 -0.46
C PRO A 224 -0.91 14.64 -0.31
N LEU A 225 -0.13 14.36 0.71
CA LEU A 225 1.09 15.09 0.97
C LEU A 225 2.26 14.21 0.56
N LEU A 226 3.09 14.71 -0.37
CA LEU A 226 4.35 14.04 -0.68
C LEU A 226 5.17 13.99 0.61
N LEU A 227 5.80 12.86 0.93
CA LEU A 227 6.53 12.67 2.19
C LEU A 227 7.65 13.72 2.44
N THR A 228 8.04 14.42 1.37
CA THR A 228 9.02 15.50 1.33
C THR A 228 8.47 16.90 1.64
N GLN A 229 7.15 17.08 1.65
CA GLN A 229 6.56 18.37 1.96
C GLN A 229 6.76 18.69 3.44
N ARG A 230 7.74 19.54 3.72
CA ARG A 230 7.85 20.25 5.00
C ARG A 230 7.12 21.57 4.84
N ILE A 231 6.26 21.90 5.80
CA ILE A 231 5.59 23.19 5.81
C ILE A 231 6.51 24.16 6.52
N PHE A 232 7.22 24.98 5.75
CA PHE A 232 8.15 25.95 6.29
C PHE A 232 7.43 27.24 6.71
N SER A 233 7.86 27.76 7.86
CA SER A 233 7.67 29.13 8.28
C SER A 233 9.03 29.83 8.29
N LYS A 234 9.07 31.11 8.64
CA LYS A 234 10.32 31.87 8.75
C LYS A 234 11.31 31.22 9.73
N ASP A 235 10.81 30.74 10.87
CA ASP A 235 11.65 30.35 12.01
C ASP A 235 11.50 28.85 12.39
N ASP A 236 10.61 28.11 11.72
CA ASP A 236 10.29 26.73 12.07
C ASP A 236 9.78 25.94 10.86
N MET A 237 9.75 24.61 10.96
CA MET A 237 9.13 23.71 10.00
C MET A 237 8.17 22.74 10.67
N LEU A 238 7.05 22.46 10.01
CA LEU A 238 6.14 21.40 10.40
C LEU A 238 6.31 20.19 9.48
N LYS A 239 6.32 19.02 10.11
CA LYS A 239 6.18 17.73 9.41
C LYS A 239 4.70 17.40 9.38
N PRO A 240 4.06 17.37 8.21
CA PRO A 240 2.67 17.03 8.13
C PRO A 240 2.48 15.51 8.15
N PRO A 241 1.24 15.02 8.38
CA PRO A 241 0.89 13.61 8.22
C PRO A 241 0.93 13.19 6.73
N ASP A 242 0.73 11.91 6.46
CA ASP A 242 0.75 11.40 5.07
C ASP A 242 -0.43 11.94 4.22
N TYR A 243 -1.60 12.14 4.84
CA TYR A 243 -2.74 12.80 4.18
C TYR A 243 -3.36 13.88 5.06
N LEU A 244 -3.83 14.95 4.43
CA LEU A 244 -4.83 15.83 5.00
C LEU A 244 -6.19 15.57 4.35
N VAL A 245 -7.23 15.55 5.16
CA VAL A 245 -8.59 15.30 4.71
C VAL A 245 -9.51 16.38 5.26
N ILE A 246 -10.36 16.92 4.38
CA ILE A 246 -11.41 17.86 4.77
C ILE A 246 -12.75 17.14 4.58
N ASP A 247 -13.47 16.94 5.67
CA ASP A 247 -14.78 16.30 5.62
C ASP A 247 -15.89 17.25 5.11
N LYS A 248 -17.12 16.74 5.00
CA LYS A 248 -18.28 17.55 4.58
C LYS A 248 -18.60 18.69 5.56
N GLN A 249 -18.18 18.56 6.81
CA GLN A 249 -18.36 19.56 7.86
C GLN A 249 -17.19 20.56 7.91
N GLN A 250 -16.33 20.55 6.89
CA GLN A 250 -15.14 21.41 6.78
C GLN A 250 -14.11 21.19 7.90
N LYS A 251 -14.19 20.05 8.59
CA LYS A 251 -13.23 19.69 9.62
C LYS A 251 -11.98 19.11 8.98
N LEU A 252 -10.82 19.57 9.45
CA LEU A 252 -9.52 19.10 9.02
C LEU A 252 -9.10 17.88 9.84
N PHE A 253 -8.78 16.80 9.13
CA PHE A 253 -8.18 15.59 9.66
C PHE A 253 -6.78 15.39 9.08
N GLY A 254 -5.87 14.92 9.91
CA GLY A 254 -4.59 14.40 9.47
C GLY A 254 -4.56 12.89 9.59
N ILE A 255 -4.24 12.17 8.52
CA ILE A 255 -4.16 10.71 8.51
C ILE A 255 -2.70 10.30 8.46
N GLU A 256 -2.25 9.62 9.51
CA GLU A 256 -0.95 8.99 9.59
C GLU A 256 -1.08 7.49 9.27
N VAL A 257 -0.29 7.01 8.31
CA VAL A 257 -0.24 5.61 7.89
C VAL A 257 0.98 4.94 8.50
N GLY A 258 0.72 3.94 9.35
CA GLY A 258 1.74 3.27 10.15
C GLY A 258 1.92 3.89 11.54
N GLY A 259 2.82 3.29 12.33
CA GLY A 259 3.14 3.74 13.69
C GLY A 259 4.52 4.40 13.81
N GLY A 260 4.81 5.00 14.96
CA GLY A 260 6.15 5.53 15.29
C GLY A 260 6.38 6.99 14.92
N LYS A 261 5.34 7.72 14.51
CA LYS A 261 5.39 9.16 14.19
C LYS A 261 4.49 10.00 15.10
N GLU A 262 4.02 9.45 16.21
CA GLU A 262 3.00 10.04 17.09
C GLU A 262 3.39 11.44 17.59
N THR A 263 4.67 11.64 17.94
CA THR A 263 5.19 12.96 18.35
C THR A 263 5.12 13.99 17.22
N GLN A 264 5.37 13.57 15.98
CA GLN A 264 5.32 14.46 14.80
C GLN A 264 3.88 14.85 14.48
N SER A 265 2.99 13.84 14.43
CA SER A 265 1.56 14.03 14.20
C SER A 265 0.92 14.89 15.30
N GLY A 266 1.32 14.71 16.57
CA GLY A 266 0.86 15.53 17.70
C GLY A 266 1.31 16.99 17.62
N ASN A 267 2.57 17.25 17.24
CA ASN A 267 3.05 18.62 17.02
C ASN A 267 2.25 19.29 15.88
N PHE A 268 2.06 18.59 14.76
CA PHE A 268 1.27 19.10 13.65
C PHE A 268 -0.16 19.46 14.05
N ALA A 269 -0.84 18.56 14.78
CA ALA A 269 -2.19 18.78 15.28
C ALA A 269 -2.28 20.01 16.19
N SER A 270 -1.31 20.18 17.09
CA SER A 270 -1.28 21.31 18.03
C SER A 270 -1.17 22.66 17.33
N LYS A 271 -0.45 22.72 16.20
CA LYS A 271 -0.25 23.97 15.45
C LYS A 271 -1.34 24.27 14.43
N THR A 272 -2.02 23.24 13.92
CA THR A 272 -3.01 23.39 12.84
C THR A 272 -4.45 23.23 13.30
N GLY A 273 -4.69 22.68 14.49
CA GLY A 273 -6.04 22.32 14.96
C GLY A 273 -6.61 21.07 14.29
N ALA A 274 -5.82 20.37 13.46
CA ALA A 274 -6.26 19.14 12.79
C ALA A 274 -6.52 18.01 13.80
N THR A 275 -7.56 17.20 13.54
CA THR A 275 -7.76 15.95 14.27
C THR A 275 -6.92 14.84 13.66
N MET A 276 -6.05 14.22 14.45
CA MET A 276 -5.22 13.12 13.95
C MET A 276 -5.95 11.78 13.99
N VAL A 277 -5.78 11.01 12.92
CA VAL A 277 -6.24 9.65 12.78
C VAL A 277 -5.05 8.81 12.37
N THR A 278 -4.77 7.75 13.11
CA THR A 278 -3.69 6.82 12.78
C THR A 278 -4.32 5.53 12.27
N THR A 279 -3.92 5.11 11.08
CA THR A 279 -4.26 3.78 10.57
C THR A 279 -3.01 2.91 10.60
N GLN A 280 -3.11 1.79 11.31
CA GLN A 280 -2.02 0.81 11.35
C GLN A 280 -2.30 -0.28 10.33
N ASN A 281 -1.24 -0.59 9.55
CA ASN A 281 -1.05 -1.82 8.78
C ASN A 281 -2.34 -2.32 8.11
N THR A 282 -2.62 -1.86 6.89
CA THR A 282 -3.70 -2.46 6.11
C THR A 282 -3.34 -3.93 5.90
N ASN A 283 -3.91 -4.84 6.69
CA ASN A 283 -3.70 -6.30 6.58
C ASN A 283 -4.24 -6.86 5.26
N VAL A 284 -4.49 -5.99 4.28
CA VAL A 284 -5.09 -6.27 2.99
C VAL A 284 -4.25 -5.57 1.91
N PRO A 285 -3.57 -6.31 1.02
CA PRO A 285 -3.56 -7.76 1.01
C PRO A 285 -2.60 -8.31 2.09
N PRO A 286 -2.88 -9.48 2.67
CA PRO A 286 -2.01 -10.08 3.67
C PRO A 286 -0.74 -10.71 3.06
N ARG A 287 0.28 -10.92 3.89
CA ARG A 287 1.44 -11.74 3.53
C ARG A 287 1.15 -13.20 3.86
N CYS A 288 1.47 -14.12 2.96
CA CYS A 288 1.33 -15.55 3.22
C CYS A 288 2.43 -16.02 4.18
N PRO A 289 2.09 -16.60 5.35
CA PRO A 289 3.11 -17.06 6.31
C PRO A 289 4.02 -18.18 5.79
N ILE A 290 3.53 -19.00 4.85
CA ILE A 290 4.27 -20.15 4.31
C ILE A 290 5.40 -19.71 3.39
N CYS A 291 5.12 -18.84 2.42
CA CYS A 291 6.13 -18.42 1.43
C CYS A 291 6.69 -17.03 1.70
N GLY A 292 6.10 -16.28 2.65
CA GLY A 292 6.43 -14.91 2.97
C GLY A 292 6.15 -13.90 1.84
N LYS A 293 5.48 -14.26 0.75
CA LYS A 293 5.08 -13.30 -0.30
C LYS A 293 3.74 -12.66 0.02
N TRP A 294 3.53 -11.44 -0.47
CA TRP A 294 2.22 -10.81 -0.43
C TRP A 294 1.21 -11.54 -1.32
N LEU A 295 -0.03 -11.57 -0.85
CA LEU A 295 -1.18 -11.89 -1.68
C LEU A 295 -1.43 -10.68 -2.58
N LEU A 296 -1.83 -10.90 -3.83
CA LEU A 296 -2.07 -9.81 -4.77
C LEU A 296 -3.57 -9.54 -4.87
N PHE A 297 -3.93 -8.30 -5.19
CA PHE A 297 -5.32 -7.98 -5.55
C PHE A 297 -5.70 -8.71 -6.83
N CYS A 298 -6.76 -9.53 -6.73
CA CYS A 298 -7.34 -10.25 -7.86
C CYS A 298 -7.88 -9.27 -8.92
N PRO A 299 -7.72 -9.53 -10.23
CA PRO A 299 -8.30 -8.68 -11.28
C PRO A 299 -9.81 -8.49 -11.11
N LYS A 300 -10.53 -9.50 -10.63
CA LYS A 300 -11.96 -9.36 -10.28
C LYS A 300 -12.18 -8.34 -9.17
N VAL A 301 -11.36 -8.37 -8.11
CA VAL A 301 -11.42 -7.38 -7.02
C VAL A 301 -11.12 -5.98 -7.55
N ILE A 302 -10.11 -5.83 -8.42
CA ILE A 302 -9.76 -4.56 -9.05
C ILE A 302 -10.93 -4.02 -9.89
N ASP A 303 -11.55 -4.87 -10.71
CA ASP A 303 -12.69 -4.49 -11.53
C ASP A 303 -13.89 -4.08 -10.68
N ASP A 304 -14.29 -4.93 -9.72
CA ASP A 304 -15.37 -4.65 -8.78
C ASP A 304 -15.12 -3.33 -8.03
N CYS A 305 -13.90 -3.10 -7.55
CA CYS A 305 -13.49 -1.87 -6.87
C CYS A 305 -13.77 -0.58 -7.65
N THR A 306 -13.77 -0.65 -8.98
CA THR A 306 -14.02 0.49 -9.88
C THR A 306 -15.49 0.64 -10.28
N GLN A 307 -16.35 -0.30 -9.90
CA GLN A 307 -17.78 -0.31 -10.24
C GLN A 307 -18.64 0.20 -9.07
N ILE A 308 -18.06 0.93 -8.12
CA ILE A 308 -18.77 1.25 -6.87
C ILE A 308 -19.99 2.16 -7.04
N GLU A 309 -19.95 3.05 -8.05
CA GLU A 309 -21.10 3.89 -8.41
C GLU A 309 -22.22 3.07 -9.05
N VAL A 310 -21.88 1.93 -9.67
CA VAL A 310 -22.82 1.01 -10.32
C VAL A 310 -23.34 -0.04 -9.32
N ASN A 311 -22.48 -0.46 -8.39
CA ASN A 311 -22.80 -1.42 -7.34
C ASN A 311 -22.30 -0.93 -5.97
N PRO A 312 -23.12 -0.12 -5.26
CA PRO A 312 -22.79 0.39 -3.94
C PRO A 312 -22.54 -0.70 -2.89
N LEU A 313 -23.03 -1.94 -3.06
CA LEU A 313 -22.75 -3.05 -2.13
C LEU A 313 -21.25 -3.35 -2.01
N LEU A 314 -20.46 -2.99 -3.02
CA LEU A 314 -19.01 -3.11 -2.98
C LEU A 314 -18.37 -2.16 -1.96
N ARG A 315 -19.11 -1.14 -1.46
CA ARG A 315 -18.69 -0.29 -0.32
C ARG A 315 -18.64 -1.04 1.01
N ILE A 316 -19.34 -2.16 1.16
CA ILE A 316 -19.40 -2.88 2.44
C ILE A 316 -18.88 -4.31 2.33
N LYS A 317 -18.84 -4.86 1.12
CA LYS A 317 -18.31 -6.19 0.87
C LYS A 317 -16.83 -6.28 1.25
N LYS A 318 -16.48 -7.32 2.02
CA LYS A 318 -15.12 -7.55 2.55
C LYS A 318 -14.31 -8.50 1.69
N GLU A 319 -14.98 -9.46 1.05
CA GLU A 319 -14.31 -10.54 0.32
C GLU A 319 -15.10 -10.99 -0.91
N VAL A 320 -14.42 -11.66 -1.83
CA VAL A 320 -15.00 -12.43 -2.93
C VAL A 320 -14.83 -13.90 -2.60
N ARG A 321 -15.93 -14.66 -2.55
CA ARG A 321 -15.85 -16.12 -2.47
C ARG A 321 -15.44 -16.67 -3.83
N CYS A 322 -14.22 -17.19 -3.93
CA CYS A 322 -13.59 -17.48 -5.22
C CYS A 322 -14.40 -18.51 -6.01
N VAL A 323 -14.85 -19.59 -5.37
CA VAL A 323 -15.54 -20.68 -6.07
C VAL A 323 -16.93 -20.26 -6.55
N GLU A 324 -17.60 -19.37 -5.84
CA GLU A 324 -18.98 -18.99 -6.08
C GLU A 324 -19.12 -17.79 -7.00
N GLU A 325 -18.15 -16.86 -6.94
CA GLU A 325 -18.29 -15.52 -7.51
C GLU A 325 -17.24 -15.20 -8.58
N CYS A 326 -16.18 -15.99 -8.71
CA CYS A 326 -15.15 -15.76 -9.72
C CYS A 326 -15.68 -16.06 -11.13
N ASN A 327 -15.46 -15.12 -12.04
CA ASN A 327 -15.74 -15.25 -13.46
C ASN A 327 -14.46 -15.38 -14.32
N LEU A 328 -13.28 -15.37 -13.69
CA LEU A 328 -11.98 -15.43 -14.38
C LEU A 328 -11.42 -16.86 -14.49
N PHE A 329 -11.78 -17.72 -13.53
CA PHE A 329 -11.33 -19.11 -13.47
C PHE A 329 -12.53 -20.02 -13.20
N SER A 330 -12.51 -21.23 -13.76
CA SER A 330 -13.55 -22.22 -13.47
C SER A 330 -13.48 -22.67 -12.00
N LYS A 331 -14.59 -23.20 -11.48
CA LYS A 331 -14.63 -23.75 -10.11
C LYS A 331 -13.58 -24.83 -9.89
N ASP A 332 -13.40 -25.70 -10.88
CA ASP A 332 -12.43 -26.79 -10.80
C ASP A 332 -10.99 -26.27 -10.84
N ASP A 333 -10.71 -25.24 -11.65
CA ASP A 333 -9.38 -24.60 -11.66
C ASP A 333 -9.06 -23.92 -10.32
N ILE A 334 -10.05 -23.29 -9.68
CA ILE A 334 -9.89 -22.67 -8.35
C ILE A 334 -9.61 -23.75 -7.30
N ILE A 335 -10.40 -24.84 -7.28
CA ILE A 335 -10.21 -25.95 -6.34
C ILE A 335 -8.87 -26.66 -6.55
N ALA A 336 -8.40 -26.74 -7.80
CA ALA A 336 -7.09 -27.27 -8.17
C ALA A 336 -5.94 -26.28 -7.89
N GLY A 337 -6.22 -25.07 -7.42
CA GLY A 337 -5.20 -24.06 -7.07
C GLY A 337 -4.52 -23.39 -8.26
N LYS A 338 -5.14 -23.41 -9.44
CA LYS A 338 -4.60 -22.76 -10.65
C LYS A 338 -4.78 -21.25 -10.64
N CYS A 339 -5.76 -20.73 -9.90
CA CYS A 339 -5.93 -19.28 -9.72
C CYS A 339 -4.88 -18.76 -8.73
N PRO A 340 -3.95 -17.87 -9.16
CA PRO A 340 -2.88 -17.38 -8.29
C PRO A 340 -3.37 -16.40 -7.20
N TYR A 341 -4.59 -15.88 -7.35
CA TYR A 341 -5.19 -14.91 -6.43
C TYR A 341 -6.06 -15.55 -5.36
N THR A 342 -6.34 -16.86 -5.47
CA THR A 342 -7.15 -17.55 -4.47
C THR A 342 -6.35 -17.72 -3.18
N GLN A 343 -6.94 -17.22 -2.10
CA GLN A 343 -6.40 -17.32 -0.76
C GLN A 343 -7.17 -18.38 0.01
N TYR A 344 -6.46 -19.19 0.80
CA TYR A 344 -7.08 -19.98 1.85
C TYR A 344 -7.09 -19.14 3.14
N HIS A 345 -8.26 -19.02 3.77
CA HIS A 345 -8.42 -18.38 5.08
C HIS A 345 -8.88 -19.41 6.11
N GLY A 346 -8.02 -19.67 7.10
CA GLY A 346 -8.35 -20.58 8.18
C GLY A 346 -7.14 -21.13 8.92
N LYS A 347 -7.40 -22.12 9.77
CA LYS A 347 -6.37 -22.85 10.52
C LYS A 347 -5.62 -23.83 9.60
N VAL A 348 -4.37 -24.09 9.96
CA VAL A 348 -3.47 -25.08 9.31
C VAL A 348 -2.93 -26.05 10.35
N SER A 349 -2.38 -27.18 9.91
CA SER A 349 -1.74 -28.18 10.76
C SER A 349 -0.46 -27.65 11.44
N ASP A 350 -0.03 -28.30 12.52
CA ASP A 350 1.21 -27.92 13.22
C ASP A 350 2.47 -28.11 12.37
N ASN A 351 2.47 -29.08 11.44
CA ASN A 351 3.56 -29.26 10.48
C ASN A 351 3.73 -28.01 9.60
N THR A 352 2.63 -27.44 9.09
CA THR A 352 2.65 -26.20 8.31
C THR A 352 3.15 -25.02 9.13
N LYS A 353 2.80 -24.94 10.42
CA LYS A 353 3.34 -23.91 11.32
C LYS A 353 4.85 -24.04 11.44
N ASN A 354 5.36 -25.26 11.51
CA ASN A 354 6.79 -25.51 11.64
C ASN A 354 7.58 -25.22 10.37
N SER A 355 6.96 -25.29 9.19
CA SER A 355 7.59 -25.00 7.89
C SER A 355 7.35 -23.57 7.38
N SER A 356 6.72 -22.70 8.17
CA SER A 356 6.38 -21.33 7.77
C SER A 356 7.55 -20.36 7.98
N GLN A 357 7.64 -19.34 7.13
CA GLN A 357 8.63 -18.25 7.25
C GLN A 357 8.33 -17.33 8.44
N GLN A 358 7.04 -17.16 8.75
CA GLN A 358 6.57 -16.33 9.86
C GLN A 358 6.02 -17.20 10.99
N THR A 359 6.15 -16.70 12.22
CA THR A 359 5.53 -17.31 13.40
C THR A 359 4.00 -17.23 13.29
N ILE A 360 3.36 -18.39 13.16
CA ILE A 360 1.90 -18.54 13.17
C ILE A 360 1.44 -18.76 14.60
N LYS A 361 0.62 -17.85 15.14
CA LYS A 361 0.08 -17.97 16.51
C LYS A 361 -0.87 -19.16 16.62
N PHE A 362 -0.85 -19.83 17.78
CA PHE A 362 -1.76 -20.95 18.05
C PHE A 362 -3.22 -20.51 17.95
N ASP A 363 -4.05 -21.38 17.37
CA ASP A 363 -5.50 -21.20 17.17
C ASP A 363 -5.98 -20.00 16.33
N SER A 364 -5.07 -19.27 15.70
CA SER A 364 -5.45 -18.11 14.85
C SER A 364 -5.66 -18.48 13.38
N GLU A 365 -6.59 -17.77 12.74
CA GLU A 365 -6.80 -17.85 11.30
C GLU A 365 -5.88 -16.87 10.58
N TYR A 366 -5.29 -17.32 9.47
CA TYR A 366 -4.42 -16.52 8.61
C TYR A 366 -4.83 -16.69 7.17
N HIS A 367 -4.29 -15.83 6.32
CA HIS A 367 -4.44 -15.89 4.88
C HIS A 367 -3.19 -16.51 4.25
N TYR A 368 -3.40 -17.47 3.36
CA TYR A 368 -2.33 -18.19 2.67
C TYR A 368 -2.60 -18.18 1.17
N HIS A 369 -1.55 -18.20 0.34
CA HIS A 369 -1.74 -18.61 -1.05
C HIS A 369 -2.28 -20.04 -1.05
N TYR A 370 -3.41 -20.26 -1.71
CA TYR A 370 -4.00 -21.60 -1.73
C TYR A 370 -3.08 -22.62 -2.44
N SER A 371 -2.31 -22.17 -3.43
CA SER A 371 -1.26 -22.99 -4.05
C SER A 371 -0.17 -23.43 -3.06
N CYS A 372 0.18 -22.61 -2.06
CA CYS A 372 1.13 -22.99 -1.01
C CYS A 372 0.55 -24.09 -0.11
N ILE A 373 -0.73 -23.97 0.26
CA ILE A 373 -1.46 -24.99 1.03
C ILE A 373 -1.45 -26.34 0.31
N LEU A 374 -1.70 -26.34 -1.00
CA LEU A 374 -1.66 -27.55 -1.83
C LEU A 374 -0.25 -28.11 -1.95
N ALA A 375 0.75 -27.25 -2.16
CA ALA A 375 2.15 -27.67 -2.33
C ALA A 375 2.70 -28.40 -1.09
N ILE A 376 2.35 -27.92 0.11
CA ILE A 376 2.75 -28.56 1.38
C ILE A 376 1.78 -29.66 1.84
N GLN A 377 0.70 -29.89 1.10
CA GLN A 377 -0.32 -30.91 1.37
C GLN A 377 -0.94 -30.79 2.78
N ASP A 378 -1.28 -29.58 3.22
CA ASP A 378 -1.88 -29.40 4.55
C ASP A 378 -3.26 -30.07 4.64
N LEU A 379 -3.31 -31.21 5.32
CA LEU A 379 -4.52 -32.05 5.42
C LEU A 379 -5.66 -31.34 6.16
N THR A 380 -5.36 -30.48 7.14
CA THR A 380 -6.36 -29.73 7.89
C THR A 380 -7.12 -28.79 6.96
N ALA A 381 -6.40 -27.99 6.17
CA ALA A 381 -6.98 -27.07 5.20
C ALA A 381 -7.71 -27.81 4.06
N ILE A 382 -7.07 -28.85 3.49
CA ILE A 382 -7.65 -29.64 2.40
C ILE A 382 -8.95 -30.33 2.83
N ASN A 383 -8.98 -30.92 4.04
CA ASN A 383 -10.18 -31.56 4.55
C ASN A 383 -11.30 -30.55 4.85
N LYS A 384 -10.98 -29.35 5.36
CA LYS A 384 -11.97 -28.27 5.55
C LYS A 384 -12.65 -27.91 4.23
N ILE A 385 -11.89 -27.79 3.14
CA ILE A 385 -12.43 -27.52 1.80
C ILE A 385 -13.30 -28.68 1.30
N LYS A 386 -12.84 -29.93 1.44
CA LYS A 386 -13.62 -31.13 1.06
C LYS A 386 -14.93 -31.22 1.83
N GLN A 387 -14.90 -30.97 3.15
CA GLN A 387 -16.09 -30.98 4.00
C GLN A 387 -17.10 -29.93 3.55
N GLN A 388 -16.67 -28.69 3.25
CA GLN A 388 -17.55 -27.65 2.73
C GLN A 388 -18.14 -28.01 1.36
N LYS A 389 -17.35 -28.66 0.48
CA LYS A 389 -17.83 -29.15 -0.82
C LYS A 389 -18.96 -30.18 -0.69
N VAL A 390 -18.91 -31.03 0.34
CA VAL A 390 -19.91 -32.09 0.57
C VAL A 390 -21.13 -31.58 1.35
N ALA A 391 -20.92 -30.76 2.39
CA ALA A 391 -21.95 -30.39 3.35
C ALA A 391 -22.83 -29.19 2.94
N ASN A 392 -22.31 -28.23 2.17
CA ASN A 392 -22.97 -26.92 2.00
C ASN A 392 -23.56 -26.70 0.61
N ARG A 393 -24.70 -27.36 0.29
CA ARG A 393 -25.46 -27.05 -0.93
C ARG A 393 -26.01 -25.61 -0.98
N GLN A 394 -26.12 -24.92 0.16
CA GLN A 394 -26.66 -23.54 0.24
C GLN A 394 -25.59 -22.44 0.36
N THR A 395 -24.49 -22.64 1.09
CA THR A 395 -23.53 -21.56 1.43
C THR A 395 -22.20 -21.61 0.66
N GLY A 396 -21.88 -22.72 0.00
CA GLY A 396 -20.65 -22.87 -0.79
C GLY A 396 -19.36 -23.04 0.04
N ILE A 397 -18.22 -22.95 -0.64
CA ILE A 397 -16.87 -23.00 -0.06
C ILE A 397 -16.47 -21.59 0.37
N THR A 398 -16.45 -21.32 1.67
CA THR A 398 -16.21 -19.97 2.21
C THR A 398 -14.74 -19.69 2.54
N VAL A 399 -13.92 -20.72 2.63
CA VAL A 399 -12.50 -20.58 3.00
C VAL A 399 -11.59 -20.22 1.82
N LEU A 400 -12.07 -20.35 0.58
CA LEU A 400 -11.34 -19.98 -0.62
C LEU A 400 -11.82 -18.63 -1.12
N LYS A 401 -11.09 -17.57 -0.77
CA LYS A 401 -11.52 -16.19 -0.98
C LYS A 401 -10.39 -15.26 -1.38
N THR A 402 -10.73 -14.03 -1.74
CA THR A 402 -9.80 -12.91 -1.89
C THR A 402 -10.45 -11.67 -1.31
N ASP A 403 -9.67 -10.79 -0.70
CA ASP A 403 -10.21 -9.64 0.03
C ASP A 403 -10.31 -8.40 -0.85
N TYR A 404 -11.31 -7.57 -0.59
CA TYR A 404 -11.34 -6.19 -1.08
C TYR A 404 -10.42 -5.33 -0.23
N PRO A 405 -9.72 -4.33 -0.81
CA PRO A 405 -8.92 -3.38 -0.05
C PRO A 405 -9.76 -2.74 1.07
N TYR A 406 -9.26 -2.81 2.30
CA TYR A 406 -9.90 -2.27 3.50
C TYR A 406 -8.85 -1.65 4.43
N VAL A 407 -9.25 -0.57 5.09
CA VAL A 407 -8.40 0.22 5.98
C VAL A 407 -9.17 0.43 7.28
N SER A 408 -8.66 -0.10 8.39
CA SER A 408 -9.24 0.10 9.71
C SER A 408 -8.80 1.43 10.33
N GLY A 409 -9.63 2.02 11.19
CA GLY A 409 -9.26 3.16 12.02
C GLY A 409 -9.59 4.52 11.40
N ILE A 410 -10.07 4.55 10.16
CA ILE A 410 -10.58 5.77 9.50
C ILE A 410 -12.11 5.82 9.44
N ASP A 411 -12.77 4.99 10.24
CA ASP A 411 -14.24 4.86 10.29
C ASP A 411 -14.94 6.18 10.67
N VAL A 412 -14.24 7.09 11.35
CA VAL A 412 -14.73 8.44 11.67
C VAL A 412 -15.06 9.27 10.40
N LEU A 413 -14.40 8.96 9.28
CA LEU A 413 -14.60 9.57 7.97
C LEU A 413 -15.65 8.81 7.14
N GLU A 414 -16.04 7.62 7.57
CA GLU A 414 -16.98 6.72 6.90
C GLU A 414 -18.43 6.90 7.38
N LYS A 415 -18.81 8.11 7.81
CA LYS A 415 -20.22 8.42 8.00
C LYS A 415 -20.91 8.42 6.64
N LEU A 416 -21.23 7.23 6.14
CA LEU A 416 -22.13 7.00 5.03
C LEU A 416 -23.37 7.81 5.35
N ASP A 417 -23.77 8.69 4.43
CA ASP A 417 -25.01 9.42 4.63
C ASP A 417 -26.14 8.38 4.77
N ARG A 418 -27.14 8.63 5.63
CA ARG A 418 -28.30 7.71 5.77
C ARG A 418 -28.96 7.45 4.41
N HIS A 419 -28.84 8.39 3.48
CA HIS A 419 -29.30 8.29 2.09
C HIS A 419 -28.41 7.44 1.17
N GLU A 420 -27.14 7.20 1.53
CA GLU A 420 -26.25 6.25 0.83
C GLU A 420 -26.44 4.82 1.35
N ILE A 421 -26.87 4.66 2.60
CA ILE A 421 -27.35 3.40 3.19
C ILE A 421 -28.72 3.01 2.58
N SER A 422 -29.45 3.96 1.98
CA SER A 422 -30.75 3.75 1.31
C SER A 422 -30.68 2.90 0.03
N CYS A 423 -29.60 2.17 -0.24
CA CYS A 423 -29.65 1.02 -1.14
C CYS A 423 -30.23 -0.22 -0.44
N TYR A 424 -31.39 -0.09 0.21
CA TYR A 424 -32.10 -1.24 0.79
C TYR A 424 -33.56 -1.39 0.34
N GLY A 425 -34.06 -0.56 -0.58
CA GLY A 425 -35.43 -0.73 -1.08
C GLY A 425 -35.80 -0.08 -2.42
N LYS A 426 -34.90 0.63 -3.12
CA LYS A 426 -35.27 1.33 -4.37
C LYS A 426 -34.30 1.27 -5.55
N TYR A 427 -33.11 0.70 -5.40
CA TYR A 427 -32.26 0.39 -6.56
C TYR A 427 -32.49 -1.06 -6.97
N PRO A 428 -32.88 -1.33 -8.24
CA PRO A 428 -33.01 -2.70 -8.70
C PRO A 428 -31.60 -3.32 -8.68
N ASN A 429 -31.37 -4.20 -7.73
CA ASN A 429 -30.41 -5.28 -7.96
C ASN A 429 -30.95 -5.98 -9.20
N LEU A 430 -30.29 -5.82 -10.36
CA LEU A 430 -30.73 -6.39 -11.64
C LEU A 430 -30.93 -7.91 -11.56
N ASP A 431 -30.43 -8.55 -10.51
CA ASP A 431 -30.67 -9.94 -10.15
C ASP A 431 -31.10 -10.07 -8.65
N PRO A 432 -32.38 -10.42 -8.38
CA PRO A 432 -32.89 -10.70 -7.03
C PRO A 432 -32.16 -11.82 -6.27
N GLU A 433 -31.45 -12.72 -6.96
CA GLU A 433 -30.70 -13.83 -6.32
C GLU A 433 -29.47 -13.33 -5.56
N ASN A 434 -28.95 -12.14 -5.88
CA ASN A 434 -27.81 -11.57 -5.16
C ASN A 434 -28.17 -11.10 -3.75
N CYS A 435 -29.42 -10.67 -3.51
CA CYS A 435 -29.88 -10.33 -2.15
C CYS A 435 -29.92 -11.56 -1.22
N LYS A 436 -30.23 -12.74 -1.76
CA LYS A 436 -30.26 -14.00 -0.97
C LYS A 436 -28.87 -14.45 -0.48
N LYS A 437 -27.81 -13.89 -1.07
CA LYS A 437 -26.40 -14.22 -0.77
C LYS A 437 -25.67 -13.08 -0.04
N CYS A 438 -26.38 -12.01 0.30
CA CYS A 438 -25.83 -10.83 0.96
C CYS A 438 -25.78 -11.03 2.48
N ASP A 439 -24.61 -10.86 3.09
CA ASP A 439 -24.41 -10.99 4.54
C ASP A 439 -25.21 -9.95 5.35
N TYR A 440 -25.67 -8.89 4.71
CA TYR A 440 -26.42 -7.80 5.34
C TYR A 440 -27.94 -7.95 5.20
N LEU A 441 -28.44 -9.02 4.55
CA LEU A 441 -29.88 -9.22 4.29
C LEU A 441 -30.74 -9.05 5.55
N ALA A 442 -30.27 -9.54 6.69
CA ALA A 442 -30.98 -9.43 7.97
C ALA A 442 -31.11 -7.96 8.43
N ASP A 443 -30.06 -7.17 8.25
CA ASP A 443 -30.06 -5.74 8.59
C ASP A 443 -30.90 -4.95 7.58
N CYS A 444 -30.86 -5.29 6.29
CA CYS A 444 -31.75 -4.73 5.26
C CYS A 444 -33.23 -4.98 5.61
N GLN A 445 -33.56 -6.21 6.00
CA GLN A 445 -34.92 -6.61 6.36
C GLN A 445 -35.40 -5.90 7.62
N LYS A 446 -34.53 -5.73 8.62
CA LYS A 446 -34.83 -4.93 9.82
C LYS A 446 -35.08 -3.47 9.44
N LEU A 447 -34.21 -2.85 8.64
CA LEU A 447 -34.37 -1.47 8.17
C LEU A 447 -35.66 -1.27 7.36
N THR A 448 -35.97 -2.19 6.46
CA THR A 448 -37.20 -2.17 5.65
C THR A 448 -38.42 -2.26 6.56
N LYS A 449 -38.45 -3.24 7.48
CA LYS A 449 -39.55 -3.42 8.43
C LYS A 449 -39.72 -2.21 9.35
N THR A 450 -38.63 -1.63 9.84
CA THR A 450 -38.66 -0.41 10.65
C THR A 450 -39.18 0.79 9.85
N THR A 451 -38.77 0.93 8.59
CA THR A 451 -39.25 1.98 7.69
C THR A 451 -40.75 1.83 7.41
N ASP A 452 -41.21 0.61 7.14
CA ASP A 452 -42.63 0.32 6.93
C ASP A 452 -43.44 0.59 8.20
N MET A 453 -42.91 0.22 9.38
CA MET A 453 -43.52 0.54 10.67
C MET A 453 -43.61 2.04 10.90
N LEU A 454 -42.54 2.81 10.66
CA LEU A 454 -42.53 4.27 10.80
C LEU A 454 -43.47 4.97 9.82
N ASN A 455 -43.69 4.40 8.64
CA ASN A 455 -44.63 4.92 7.64
C ASN A 455 -46.08 4.52 7.94
N SER A 456 -46.30 3.42 8.66
CA SER A 456 -47.64 2.95 9.06
C SER A 456 -48.21 3.64 10.31
N VAL A 457 -47.37 4.32 11.10
CA VAL A 457 -47.78 5.08 12.28
C VAL A 457 -47.94 6.56 11.88
N PRO A 458 -49.07 7.22 12.22
CA PRO A 458 -49.26 8.65 11.93
C PRO A 458 -48.43 9.48 12.90
N LEU A 459 -47.11 9.54 12.64
CA LEU A 459 -46.17 10.39 13.33
C LEU A 459 -46.16 11.78 12.69
N SER A 460 -46.04 12.84 13.51
CA SER A 460 -45.77 14.18 12.99
C SER A 460 -44.39 14.21 12.32
N ASP A 461 -44.17 15.15 11.40
CA ASP A 461 -42.89 15.27 10.69
C ASP A 461 -41.73 15.52 11.67
N GLU A 462 -41.98 16.21 12.78
CA GLU A 462 -41.00 16.43 13.84
C GLU A 462 -40.65 15.13 14.58
N GLN A 463 -41.63 14.27 14.89
CA GLN A 463 -41.39 12.97 15.51
C GLN A 463 -40.68 12.01 14.56
N LYS A 464 -41.03 12.03 13.27
CA LYS A 464 -40.32 11.28 12.22
C LYS A 464 -38.87 11.74 12.12
N ASN A 465 -38.60 13.04 12.22
CA ASN A 465 -37.23 13.58 12.17
C ASN A 465 -36.43 13.24 13.44
N LYS A 466 -37.02 13.33 14.63
CA LYS A 466 -36.36 12.91 15.89
C LYS A 466 -36.07 11.40 15.94
N LEU A 467 -37.00 10.56 15.47
CA LEU A 467 -36.76 9.12 15.38
C LEU A 467 -35.71 8.80 14.32
N LYS A 468 -35.71 9.50 13.19
CA LYS A 468 -34.62 9.41 12.22
C LYS A 468 -33.28 9.80 12.83
N GLU A 469 -33.21 10.73 13.78
CA GLU A 469 -31.95 11.12 14.43
C GLU A 469 -31.38 10.08 15.39
N ILE A 470 -32.23 9.29 16.05
CA ILE A 470 -31.86 8.28 17.07
C ILE A 470 -31.36 6.95 16.44
N TRP A 471 -31.75 6.65 15.19
CA TRP A 471 -31.42 5.42 14.47
C TRP A 471 -30.53 5.67 13.25
#